data_AF-A0A090W682-F1
#
_entry.id   AF-A0A090W682-F1
#
_cell.length_a   1.000
_cell.length_b   1.000
_cell.length_c   1.000
_cell.angle_alpha   90.00
_cell.angle_beta   90.00
_cell.angle_gamma   90.00
#
_symmetry.space_group_name_H-M   'P 1'
#
loop_
_entity.id
_entity.type
_entity.pdbx_description
1 polymer ?
#
loop_
_entity_poly.entity_id
_entity_poly.type
_entity_poly.pdbx_seq_one_letter_code
_entity_poly.pdbx_strand_id
1 'polypeptide(L)'
;MEDGELKEALVYTIANHMKKCFLNWNKDTVEDAVIYDHLYELSNGKIDLRNSEEDLSDSSSLMRSKTKYSNKKKKNTSHRSRKRH
;
A
#
# COMPACT_ATOMS: atom_id res chain seq x y z
N MET A 1 13.80 -23.77 -12.47
CA MET A 1 12.92 -23.62 -11.29
C MET A 1 12.68 -22.16 -10.90
N GLU A 2 13.26 -21.19 -11.60
CA GLU A 2 13.26 -19.77 -11.19
C GLU A 2 12.03 -18.98 -11.68
N ASP A 3 11.44 -19.34 -12.83
CA ASP A 3 10.27 -18.65 -13.39
C ASP A 3 8.99 -18.78 -12.52
N GLY A 4 8.88 -19.84 -11.72
CA GLY A 4 7.71 -20.07 -10.86
C GLY A 4 7.65 -19.06 -9.71
N GLU A 5 8.76 -18.91 -8.99
CA GLU A 5 8.85 -18.02 -7.82
C GLU A 5 8.68 -16.54 -8.21
N LEU A 6 9.31 -16.12 -9.31
CA LEU A 6 9.16 -14.75 -9.83
C LEU A 6 7.72 -14.45 -10.23
N LYS A 7 7.03 -15.42 -10.83
CA LYS A 7 5.63 -15.27 -11.23
C LYS A 7 4.71 -15.19 -10.01
N GLU A 8 4.93 -16.01 -8.99
CA GLU A 8 4.18 -15.95 -7.73
C GLU A 8 4.36 -14.61 -7.03
N ALA A 9 5.61 -14.15 -6.88
CA ALA A 9 5.90 -12.85 -6.28
C ALA A 9 5.20 -11.68 -7.01
N LEU A 10 5.15 -11.75 -8.35
CA LEU A 10 4.44 -10.75 -9.16
C LEU A 10 2.93 -10.79 -8.91
N VAL A 11 2.34 -11.98 -8.84
CA VAL A 11 0.92 -12.19 -8.55
C VAL A 11 0.55 -11.62 -7.18
N TYR A 12 1.34 -11.89 -6.14
CA TYR A 12 1.13 -11.28 -4.81
C TYR A 12 1.29 -9.76 -4.83
N THR A 13 2.21 -9.24 -5.63
CA THR A 13 2.39 -7.78 -5.79
C THR A 13 1.13 -7.14 -6.37
N ILE A 14 0.49 -7.79 -7.36
CA ILE A 14 -0.77 -7.35 -7.95
C ILE A 14 -1.90 -7.41 -6.92
N ALA A 15 -2.04 -8.51 -6.19
CA ALA A 15 -3.06 -8.67 -5.16
C ALA A 15 -2.93 -7.61 -4.04
N ASN A 16 -1.71 -7.37 -3.56
CA ASN A 16 -1.42 -6.29 -2.60
C ASN A 16 -1.79 -4.91 -3.16
N HIS A 17 -1.56 -4.67 -4.45
CA HIS A 17 -1.95 -3.43 -5.10
C HIS A 17 -3.48 -3.27 -5.17
N MET A 18 -4.20 -4.34 -5.50
CA MET A 18 -5.67 -4.35 -5.48
C MET A 18 -6.23 -4.05 -4.09
N LYS A 19 -5.72 -4.71 -3.05
CA LYS A 19 -6.11 -4.44 -1.65
C LYS A 19 -5.91 -2.96 -1.30
N LYS A 20 -4.78 -2.38 -1.70
CA LYS A 20 -4.50 -0.96 -1.52
C LYS A 20 -5.46 -0.04 -2.27
N CYS A 21 -5.76 -0.33 -3.53
CA CYS A 21 -6.73 0.43 -4.31
C CYS A 21 -8.11 0.38 -3.66
N PHE A 22 -8.52 -0.80 -3.15
CA PHE A 22 -9.77 -0.98 -2.44
C PHE A 22 -9.85 -0.08 -1.20
N LEU A 23 -8.83 -0.13 -0.33
CA LEU A 23 -8.75 0.69 0.89
C LEU A 23 -8.70 2.21 0.62
N ASN A 24 -8.17 2.61 -0.54
CA ASN A 24 -8.10 4.01 -0.93
C ASN A 24 -9.43 4.53 -1.49
N TRP A 25 -10.20 3.68 -2.16
CA TRP A 25 -11.52 4.02 -2.72
C TRP A 25 -12.65 3.86 -1.70
N ASN A 26 -12.61 2.81 -0.88
CA ASN A 26 -13.50 2.54 0.25
C ASN A 26 -12.63 2.45 1.50
N LYS A 27 -12.84 3.34 2.48
CA LYS A 27 -12.11 3.31 3.75
C LYS A 27 -12.51 2.13 4.66
N ASP A 28 -13.16 1.11 4.13
CA ASP A 28 -13.55 -0.09 4.84
C ASP A 28 -12.49 -1.18 4.71
N THR A 29 -12.43 -2.05 5.71
CA THR A 29 -11.60 -3.24 5.67
C THR A 29 -12.09 -4.19 4.58
N VAL A 30 -11.17 -4.75 3.80
CA VAL A 30 -11.45 -5.80 2.83
C VAL A 30 -10.71 -7.07 3.26
N GLU A 31 -11.39 -8.20 3.17
CA GLU A 31 -10.81 -9.52 3.43
C GLU A 31 -10.00 -10.00 2.21
N ASP A 32 -8.94 -10.74 2.46
CA ASP A 32 -8.04 -11.22 1.40
C ASP A 32 -8.75 -12.16 0.44
N ALA A 33 -9.70 -12.96 0.94
CA ALA A 33 -10.56 -13.83 0.13
C ALA A 33 -11.33 -13.05 -0.97
N VAL A 34 -11.82 -11.84 -0.66
CA VAL A 34 -12.52 -10.99 -1.63
C VAL A 34 -11.56 -10.46 -2.70
N ILE A 35 -10.33 -10.11 -2.30
CA ILE A 35 -9.30 -9.69 -3.26
C ILE A 35 -8.90 -10.84 -4.18
N TYR A 36 -8.78 -12.06 -3.66
CA TYR A 36 -8.46 -13.24 -4.45
C TYR A 36 -9.57 -13.61 -5.43
N ASP A 37 -10.83 -13.51 -5.01
CA ASP A 37 -11.96 -13.79 -5.89
C ASP A 37 -12.07 -12.76 -7.03
N HIS A 38 -11.93 -11.47 -6.70
CA HIS A 38 -11.87 -10.43 -7.74
C HIS A 38 -10.68 -10.60 -8.69
N LEU A 39 -9.52 -11.00 -8.19
CA LEU A 39 -8.34 -11.25 -9.02
C LEU A 39 -8.58 -12.43 -9.97
N TYR A 40 -9.25 -13.48 -9.48
CA TYR A 40 -9.66 -14.63 -10.29
C TYR A 40 -10.64 -14.22 -11.40
N GLU A 41 -11.70 -13.47 -11.05
CA GLU A 41 -12.68 -12.99 -12.02
C GLU A 41 -12.06 -12.06 -13.09
N LEU A 42 -11.30 -11.05 -12.66
CA LEU A 42 -10.67 -10.07 -13.55
C LEU A 42 -9.59 -10.67 -14.44
N SER A 43 -8.93 -11.73 -13.98
CA SER A 43 -7.95 -12.46 -14.77
C SER A 43 -8.56 -13.52 -15.68
N ASN A 44 -9.89 -13.67 -15.71
CA ASN A 44 -10.61 -14.75 -16.39
C ASN A 44 -10.12 -16.14 -15.95
N GLY A 45 -9.88 -16.31 -14.65
CA GLY A 45 -9.45 -17.57 -14.04
C GLY A 45 -7.98 -17.93 -14.25
N LYS A 46 -7.16 -17.01 -14.76
CA LYS A 46 -5.72 -17.24 -15.00
C LYS A 46 -4.88 -17.12 -13.73
N ILE A 47 -5.35 -16.37 -12.75
CA ILE A 47 -4.67 -16.12 -11.48
C ILE A 47 -5.61 -16.59 -10.37
N ASP A 48 -5.28 -17.71 -9.73
CA ASP A 48 -6.04 -18.26 -8.61
C ASP A 48 -5.17 -18.27 -7.36
N LEU A 49 -5.48 -17.36 -6.44
CA LEU A 49 -4.85 -17.26 -5.11
C LEU A 49 -5.76 -17.77 -4.00
N ARG A 50 -6.94 -18.34 -4.31
CA ARG A 50 -7.88 -18.74 -3.26
C ARG A 50 -7.37 -19.91 -2.41
N ASN A 51 -6.40 -20.65 -2.93
CA ASN A 51 -5.72 -21.75 -2.23
C ASN A 51 -4.32 -21.36 -1.72
N SER A 52 -3.95 -20.08 -1.75
CA SER A 52 -2.64 -19.66 -1.23
C SER A 52 -2.62 -19.67 0.30
N GLU A 53 -1.53 -20.17 0.88
CA GLU A 53 -1.30 -20.14 2.34
C GLU A 53 -0.74 -18.79 2.83
N GLU A 54 -0.36 -17.88 1.93
CA GLU A 54 0.15 -16.57 2.31
C GLU A 54 -0.97 -15.51 2.36
N ASP A 55 -0.91 -14.70 3.41
CA ASP A 55 -1.79 -13.55 3.62
C ASP A 55 -1.28 -12.31 2.86
N LEU A 56 -2.20 -11.43 2.45
CA LEU A 56 -1.80 -10.13 1.90
C LEU A 56 -1.33 -9.20 3.00
N SER A 57 -0.54 -8.21 2.60
CA SER A 57 -0.08 -7.18 3.52
C SER A 57 -1.24 -6.52 4.27
N ASP A 58 -1.01 -6.28 5.55
CA ASP A 58 -1.95 -5.62 6.43
C ASP A 58 -2.44 -4.28 5.88
N SER A 59 -3.73 -4.01 6.03
CA SER A 59 -4.37 -2.77 5.57
C SER A 59 -3.71 -1.53 6.18
N SER A 60 -3.26 -1.64 7.43
CA SER A 60 -2.54 -0.58 8.15
C SER A 60 -1.15 -0.30 7.57
N SER A 61 -0.47 -1.33 7.06
CA SER A 61 0.84 -1.23 6.41
C SER A 61 0.71 -0.62 5.01
N LEU A 62 -0.33 -1.01 4.25
CA LEU A 62 -0.61 -0.51 2.90
C LEU A 62 -1.07 0.96 2.89
N MET A 63 -1.85 1.36 3.90
CA MET A 63 -2.41 2.70 4.05
C MET A 63 -1.53 3.66 4.84
N ARG A 64 -0.34 3.23 5.30
CA ARG A 64 0.62 4.09 6.00
C ARG A 64 0.86 5.32 5.14
N SER A 65 0.23 6.42 5.51
CA SER A 65 0.30 7.66 4.77
C SER A 65 1.77 7.99 4.62
N LYS A 66 2.26 8.08 3.38
CA LYS A 66 3.49 8.82 3.12
C LYS A 66 3.23 10.19 3.71
N THR A 67 3.69 10.44 4.93
CA THR A 67 3.84 11.77 5.48
C THR A 67 4.81 12.42 4.52
N LYS A 68 4.23 13.02 3.46
CA LYS A 68 4.97 13.75 2.44
C LYS A 68 5.88 14.64 3.22
N TYR A 69 7.19 14.46 3.03
CA TYR A 69 8.23 15.42 3.37
C TYR A 69 7.70 16.50 4.29
N SER A 70 7.61 16.21 5.60
CA SER A 70 7.37 17.25 6.57
C SER A 70 8.56 18.17 6.42
N ASN A 71 8.41 19.17 5.55
CA ASN A 71 9.22 20.36 5.48
C ASN A 71 9.09 20.98 6.87
N LYS A 72 9.91 20.50 7.82
CA LYS A 72 10.26 21.22 9.02
C LYS A 72 10.91 22.49 8.49
N LYS A 73 10.09 23.49 8.16
CA LYS A 73 10.52 24.88 8.04
C LYS A 73 11.21 25.15 9.37
N LYS A 74 12.54 25.12 9.35
CA LYS A 74 13.39 25.64 10.42
C LYS A 74 12.91 27.08 10.62
N LYS A 75 12.13 27.33 11.68
CA LYS A 75 11.89 28.69 12.14
C LYS A 75 13.24 29.20 12.61
N ASN A 76 13.99 29.81 11.69
CA ASN A 76 15.11 30.66 12.06
C ASN A 76 14.53 31.84 12.83
N THR A 77 14.48 31.73 14.15
CA THR A 77 14.31 32.85 15.06
C THR A 77 15.58 33.70 14.98
N SER A 78 15.73 34.43 13.88
CA SER A 78 16.64 35.56 13.80
C SER A 78 16.05 36.69 14.64
N HIS A 79 16.31 36.65 15.95
CA HIS A 79 16.18 37.83 16.81
C HIS A 79 17.31 38.79 16.46
N ARG A 80 17.22 39.43 15.30
CA ARG A 80 18.06 40.55 14.92
C ARG A 80 17.16 41.72 14.56
N SER A 81 16.85 42.52 15.59
CA SER A 81 16.76 43.99 15.58
C SER A 81 15.71 44.48 16.58
N ARG A 82 16.16 45.19 17.61
CA ARG A 82 15.93 46.66 17.72
C ARG A 82 16.67 47.18 18.95
N LYS A 83 17.81 47.81 18.65
CA LYS A 83 18.43 48.86 19.46
C LYS A 83 17.37 49.93 19.73
N ARG A 84 17.21 50.42 20.98
CA ARG A 84 16.72 51.78 21.24
C ARG A 84 16.90 52.21 22.70
N HIS A 85 17.66 53.31 22.82
CA HIS A 85 17.85 54.28 23.90
C HIS A 85 18.40 53.80 25.24
#